data_AF-A0A2D4PA30-F1
#
_entry.id   AF-A0A2D4PA30-F1
#
_cell.length_a   1.000
_cell.length_b   1.000
_cell.length_c   1.000
_cell.angle_alpha   90.00
_cell.angle_beta   90.00
_cell.angle_gamma   90.00
#
_symmetry.space_group_name_H-M   'P 1'
#
loop_
_entity.id
_entity.type
_entity.pdbx_description
1 polymer ?
#
loop_
_entity_poly.entity_id
_entity_poly.type
_entity_poly.pdbx_seq_one_letter_code
_entity_poly.pdbx_strand_id
1 'polypeptide(L)'
;EKFSEIFLGEFDTPEAIWSNEMRRLMIEKIAAHLADFTPRLQSNTRALYQYCPIPVINYPQLENELFCNIYYLRHLCDKLRFPDWPIKDPVKLLKDTLETWKKEVEKKAPTMSIDDAYEVLNLPKG
;
A
#
# COMPACT_ATOMS: atom_id res chain seq x y z
N GLU A 1 -4.75 2.77 -20.81
CA GLU A 1 -5.54 1.53 -20.96
C GLU A 1 -5.16 0.47 -19.93
N LYS A 2 -3.87 0.07 -19.79
CA LYS A 2 -3.41 -0.94 -18.80
C LYS A 2 -3.88 -0.69 -17.35
N PHE A 3 -3.96 0.56 -16.89
CA PHE A 3 -4.47 0.86 -15.55
C PHE A 3 -5.94 0.45 -15.38
N SER A 4 -6.82 0.83 -16.30
CA SER A 4 -8.25 0.53 -16.19
C SER A 4 -8.50 -0.97 -16.23
N GLU A 5 -7.73 -1.70 -17.04
CA GLU A 5 -7.73 -3.16 -17.08
C GLU A 5 -7.34 -3.74 -15.72
N ILE A 6 -6.21 -3.31 -15.15
CA ILE A 6 -5.75 -3.76 -13.82
C ILE A 6 -6.78 -3.42 -12.75
N PHE A 7 -7.24 -2.18 -12.73
CA PHE A 7 -8.13 -1.66 -11.71
C PHE A 7 -9.48 -2.38 -11.71
N LEU A 8 -10.02 -2.73 -12.89
CA LEU A 8 -11.34 -3.37 -13.05
C LEU A 8 -11.27 -4.90 -13.09
N GLY A 9 -10.11 -5.51 -13.38
CA GLY A 9 -9.91 -6.97 -13.39
C GLY A 9 -9.27 -7.52 -12.11
N GLU A 10 -8.99 -8.83 -12.11
CA GLU A 10 -8.32 -9.52 -11.01
C GLU A 10 -6.93 -9.94 -11.46
N PHE A 11 -5.92 -9.61 -10.64
CA PHE A 11 -4.52 -9.81 -10.97
C PHE A 11 -3.81 -10.46 -9.81
N ASP A 12 -3.07 -11.51 -10.12
CA ASP A 12 -2.26 -12.26 -9.18
C ASP A 12 -0.95 -12.62 -9.90
N THR A 13 -0.09 -11.61 -10.02
CA THR A 13 1.16 -11.68 -10.76
C THR A 13 2.28 -10.99 -9.97
N PRO A 14 3.56 -11.28 -10.28
CA PRO A 14 4.68 -10.56 -9.68
C PRO A 14 4.62 -9.03 -9.85
N GLU A 15 3.93 -8.49 -10.86
CA GLU A 15 3.82 -7.03 -11.07
C GLU A 15 2.59 -6.40 -10.39
N ALA A 16 1.53 -7.17 -10.19
CA ALA A 16 0.25 -6.68 -9.71
C ALA A 16 -0.50 -7.77 -8.94
N ILE A 17 -0.78 -7.49 -7.67
CA ILE A 17 -1.65 -8.27 -6.80
C ILE A 17 -2.86 -7.39 -6.49
N TRP A 18 -3.99 -7.70 -7.10
CA TRP A 18 -5.22 -6.93 -7.02
C TRP A 18 -6.43 -7.84 -7.13
N SER A 19 -7.12 -8.05 -6.01
CA SER A 19 -8.32 -8.89 -5.95
C SER A 19 -9.60 -8.06 -5.84
N ASN A 20 -10.75 -8.70 -6.07
CA ASN A 20 -12.05 -8.10 -5.81
C ASN A 20 -12.19 -7.62 -4.36
N GLU A 21 -11.66 -8.37 -3.41
CA GLU A 21 -11.67 -8.03 -1.99
C GLU A 21 -10.86 -6.75 -1.70
N MET A 22 -9.65 -6.64 -2.26
CA MET A 22 -8.81 -5.44 -2.12
C MET A 22 -9.52 -4.22 -2.71
N ARG A 23 -10.15 -4.37 -3.87
CA ARG A 23 -10.96 -3.30 -4.47
C ARG A 23 -12.14 -2.89 -3.59
N ARG A 24 -12.87 -3.86 -3.04
CA ARG A 24 -13.99 -3.60 -2.14
C ARG A 24 -13.54 -2.81 -0.92
N LEU A 25 -12.44 -3.22 -0.30
CA LEU A 25 -11.85 -2.54 0.85
C LEU A 25 -11.44 -1.10 0.50
N MET A 26 -10.80 -0.89 -0.65
CA MET A 26 -10.44 0.45 -1.13
C MET A 26 -11.68 1.36 -1.24
N ILE A 27 -12.74 0.88 -1.88
CA ILE A 27 -13.98 1.63 -2.06
C ILE A 27 -14.61 1.96 -0.71
N GLU A 28 -14.67 0.99 0.21
CA GLU A 28 -15.23 1.17 1.54
C GLU A 28 -14.46 2.24 2.35
N LYS A 29 -13.13 2.20 2.32
CA LYS A 29 -12.29 3.19 3.03
C LYS A 29 -12.44 4.60 2.45
N ILE A 30 -12.52 4.73 1.12
CA ILE A 30 -12.75 6.03 0.46
C ILE A 30 -14.16 6.54 0.78
N ALA A 31 -15.18 5.68 0.72
CA ALA A 31 -16.55 6.04 1.06
C ALA A 31 -16.67 6.52 2.51
N ALA A 32 -16.03 5.81 3.45
CA ALA A 32 -15.96 6.21 4.85
C ALA A 32 -15.26 7.56 5.04
N HIS A 33 -14.14 7.79 4.32
CA HIS A 33 -13.41 9.06 4.35
C HIS A 33 -14.24 10.24 3.82
N LEU A 34 -15.13 9.99 2.87
CA LEU A 34 -16.01 11.00 2.28
C LEU A 34 -17.43 11.04 2.89
N ALA A 35 -17.69 10.26 3.93
CA ALA A 35 -19.04 10.05 4.47
C ALA A 35 -19.69 11.35 4.93
N ASP A 36 -18.93 12.24 5.58
CA ASP A 36 -19.43 13.52 6.07
C ASP A 36 -19.57 14.57 4.97
N PHE A 37 -18.77 14.46 3.91
CA PHE A 37 -18.75 15.44 2.82
C PHE A 37 -19.83 15.17 1.77
N THR A 38 -20.08 13.90 1.45
CA THR A 38 -21.06 13.49 0.44
C THR A 38 -22.45 14.11 0.64
N PRO A 39 -23.09 14.06 1.83
CA PRO A 39 -24.40 14.67 2.04
C PRO A 39 -24.36 16.20 2.02
N ARG A 40 -23.24 16.81 2.45
CA ARG A 40 -23.03 18.26 2.37
C ARG A 40 -22.98 18.74 0.92
N LEU A 41 -22.29 17.99 0.07
CA LEU A 41 -22.19 18.30 -1.36
C LEU A 41 -23.54 18.14 -2.07
N GLN A 42 -24.30 17.09 -1.74
CA GLN A 42 -25.66 16.90 -2.27
C GLN A 42 -26.61 18.05 -1.89
N SER A 43 -26.48 18.56 -0.66
CA SER A 43 -27.32 19.68 -0.16
C SER A 43 -26.88 21.04 -0.70
N ASN A 44 -25.59 21.21 -1.01
CA ASN A 44 -25.02 22.43 -1.55
C ASN A 44 -23.90 22.09 -2.53
N THR A 45 -24.18 22.24 -3.82
CA THR A 45 -23.22 21.96 -4.90
C THR A 45 -22.00 22.89 -4.90
N ARG A 46 -22.03 23.98 -4.11
CA ARG A 46 -20.89 24.90 -3.88
C ARG A 46 -20.13 24.58 -2.59
N ALA A 47 -20.47 23.49 -1.89
CA ALA A 47 -19.77 23.08 -0.67
C ALA A 47 -18.29 22.81 -1.00
N LEU A 48 -17.39 23.50 -0.29
CA LEU A 48 -15.96 23.30 -0.43
C LEU A 48 -15.52 22.07 0.36
N TYR A 49 -14.80 21.17 -0.31
CA TYR A 49 -14.12 20.06 0.34
C TYR A 49 -12.87 20.59 1.03
N GLN A 50 -12.80 20.43 2.35
CA GLN A 50 -11.57 20.69 3.10
C GLN A 50 -10.70 19.44 2.99
N TYR A 51 -9.55 19.58 2.35
CA TYR A 51 -8.63 18.47 2.18
C TYR A 51 -8.22 17.89 3.53
N CYS A 52 -8.40 16.57 3.67
CA CYS A 52 -7.85 15.78 4.76
C CYS A 52 -7.12 14.55 4.15
N PRO A 53 -5.94 14.19 4.66
CA PRO A 53 -5.23 13.01 4.17
C PRO A 53 -6.06 11.74 4.35
N ILE A 54 -6.08 10.88 3.33
CA ILE A 54 -6.70 9.56 3.42
C ILE A 54 -5.82 8.66 4.30
N PRO A 55 -6.38 7.97 5.32
CA PRO A 55 -5.63 7.00 6.09
C PRO A 55 -5.05 5.89 5.21
N VAL A 56 -3.86 5.39 5.56
CA VAL A 56 -3.25 4.27 4.84
C VAL A 56 -4.18 3.05 4.87
N ILE A 57 -4.40 2.45 3.71
CA ILE A 57 -5.18 1.22 3.58
C ILE A 57 -4.21 0.05 3.71
N ASN A 58 -4.35 -0.72 4.79
CA ASN A 58 -3.58 -1.93 5.01
C ASN A 58 -4.31 -3.10 4.35
N TYR A 59 -3.61 -3.81 3.45
CA TYR A 59 -4.11 -5.01 2.79
C TYR A 59 -3.45 -6.24 3.43
N PRO A 60 -4.20 -7.09 4.16
CA PRO A 60 -3.65 -8.31 4.75
C PRO A 60 -3.01 -9.24 3.72
N GLN A 61 -3.52 -9.23 2.48
CA GLN A 61 -3.00 -10.01 1.36
C GLN A 61 -1.55 -9.65 1.00
N LEU A 62 -1.09 -8.44 1.37
CA LEU A 62 0.24 -7.93 1.06
C LEU A 62 1.21 -7.94 2.25
N GLU A 63 0.78 -8.42 3.43
CA GLU A 63 1.59 -8.36 4.66
C GLU A 63 2.96 -9.05 4.52
N ASN A 64 3.01 -10.15 3.76
CA ASN A 64 4.23 -10.93 3.54
C ASN A 64 4.91 -10.62 2.20
N GLU A 65 4.52 -9.54 1.54
CA GLU A 65 5.07 -9.13 0.26
C GLU A 65 5.99 -7.93 0.41
N LEU A 66 7.18 -8.03 -0.19
CA LEU A 66 8.07 -6.88 -0.35
C LEU A 66 7.92 -6.34 -1.76
N PHE A 67 7.41 -5.11 -1.87
CA PHE A 67 7.34 -4.40 -3.14
C PHE A 67 8.66 -3.66 -3.40
N CYS A 68 9.36 -4.02 -4.47
CA CYS A 68 10.60 -3.38 -4.89
C CYS A 68 10.62 -3.16 -6.41
N ASN A 69 11.04 -1.97 -6.83
CA ASN A 69 10.96 -1.51 -8.22
C ASN A 69 9.50 -1.56 -8.74
N ILE A 70 9.13 -2.61 -9.47
CA ILE A 70 7.76 -2.87 -9.95
C ILE A 70 7.26 -4.27 -9.59
N TYR A 71 8.00 -5.02 -8.77
CA TYR A 71 7.68 -6.40 -8.46
C TYR A 71 7.43 -6.63 -6.97
N TYR A 72 6.48 -7.52 -6.71
CA TYR A 72 6.28 -8.21 -5.45
C TYR A 72 7.27 -9.37 -5.38
N LEU A 73 8.32 -9.24 -4.57
CA LEU A 73 9.47 -10.13 -4.61
C LEU A 73 9.13 -11.57 -4.22
N ARG A 74 8.18 -11.78 -3.31
CA ARG A 74 7.80 -13.15 -2.92
C ARG A 74 7.06 -13.84 -4.06
N HIS A 75 6.18 -13.14 -4.78
CA HIS A 75 5.58 -13.67 -6.02
C HIS A 75 6.64 -13.88 -7.10
N LEU A 76 7.56 -12.93 -7.31
CA LEU A 76 8.62 -13.06 -8.31
C LEU A 76 9.54 -14.28 -8.06
N CYS A 77 9.80 -14.60 -6.80
CA CYS A 77 10.63 -15.75 -6.41
C CYS A 77 9.89 -17.09 -6.44
N ASP A 78 8.57 -17.10 -6.57
CA ASP A 78 7.77 -18.33 -6.65
C ASP A 78 7.87 -18.96 -8.05
N LYS A 79 8.92 -19.77 -8.24
CA LYS A 79 9.17 -20.48 -9.51
C LYS A 79 8.16 -21.58 -9.81
N LEU A 80 7.36 -22.02 -8.83
CA LEU A 80 6.33 -23.03 -9.04
C LEU A 80 5.10 -22.40 -9.69
N ARG A 81 4.69 -21.22 -9.21
CA ARG A 81 3.55 -20.47 -9.75
C ARG A 81 3.90 -19.65 -10.99
N PHE A 82 5.11 -19.08 -11.02
CA PHE A 82 5.57 -18.16 -12.07
C PHE A 82 6.92 -18.61 -12.64
N PRO A 83 6.98 -19.76 -13.33
CA PRO A 83 8.22 -20.22 -13.96
C PRO A 83 8.66 -19.23 -15.04
N ASP A 84 9.96 -18.93 -15.07
CA ASP A 84 10.62 -18.07 -16.06
C ASP A 84 9.95 -16.71 -16.30
N TRP A 85 9.40 -16.10 -15.23
CA TRP A 85 8.76 -14.79 -15.32
C TRP A 85 9.72 -13.74 -15.90
N PRO A 86 9.34 -13.01 -16.96
CA PRO A 86 10.25 -12.10 -17.65
C PRO A 86 10.58 -10.89 -16.77
N ILE A 87 11.87 -10.65 -16.58
CA ILE A 87 12.36 -9.46 -15.86
C ILE A 87 12.73 -8.39 -16.88
N LYS A 88 11.98 -7.28 -16.89
CA LYS A 88 12.15 -6.18 -17.86
C LYS A 88 13.56 -5.58 -17.89
N ASP A 89 14.16 -5.34 -16.71
CA ASP A 89 15.52 -4.81 -16.56
C ASP A 89 16.18 -5.45 -15.33
N PRO A 90 16.93 -6.56 -15.53
CA PRO A 90 17.53 -7.31 -14.42
C PRO A 90 18.57 -6.52 -13.64
N VAL A 91 19.34 -5.66 -14.31
CA VAL A 91 20.41 -4.87 -13.68
C VAL A 91 19.80 -3.80 -12.79
N LYS A 92 18.77 -3.10 -13.28
CA LYS A 92 18.06 -2.10 -12.48
C LYS A 92 17.34 -2.74 -11.30
N LEU A 93 16.66 -3.87 -11.51
CA LEU A 93 15.99 -4.60 -10.44
C LEU A 93 16.97 -4.97 -9.33
N LEU A 94 18.12 -5.56 -9.69
CA LEU A 94 19.14 -5.93 -8.70
C LEU A 94 19.64 -4.71 -7.92
N LYS A 95 19.94 -3.60 -8.61
CA LYS A 95 20.39 -2.37 -7.98
C LYS A 95 19.35 -1.83 -6.98
N ASP A 96 18.09 -1.77 -7.38
CA ASP A 96 17.02 -1.26 -6.54
C ASP A 96 16.78 -2.17 -5.33
N THR A 97 16.82 -3.49 -5.51
CA THR A 97 16.71 -4.46 -4.41
C THR A 97 17.86 -4.32 -3.41
N LEU A 98 19.10 -4.16 -3.88
CA LEU A 98 20.26 -3.95 -3.01
C LEU A 98 20.17 -2.64 -2.23
N GLU A 99 19.68 -1.58 -2.87
CA GLU A 99 19.48 -0.28 -2.22
C GLU A 99 18.38 -0.33 -1.16
N THR A 100 17.25 -0.98 -1.46
CA THR A 100 16.17 -1.21 -0.47
C THR A 100 16.66 -2.04 0.71
N TRP A 101 17.41 -3.11 0.45
CA TRP A 101 17.98 -3.94 1.51
C TRP A 101 18.96 -3.15 2.38
N LYS A 102 19.86 -2.37 1.77
CA LYS A 102 20.79 -1.51 2.49
C LYS A 102 20.06 -0.53 3.41
N LYS A 103 19.00 0.11 2.93
CA LYS A 103 18.19 1.04 3.74
C LYS A 103 17.53 0.36 4.94
N GLU A 104 17.02 -0.86 4.77
CA GLU A 104 16.44 -1.61 5.89
C GLU A 104 17.51 -2.04 6.91
N VAL A 105 18.71 -2.41 6.45
CA VAL A 105 19.84 -2.76 7.34
C VAL A 105 20.38 -1.53 8.08
N GLU A 106 20.43 -0.38 7.42
CA GLU A 106 20.89 0.89 8.00
C GLU A 106 19.82 1.60 8.86
N LYS A 107 18.60 1.06 8.90
CA LYS A 107 17.48 1.63 9.64
C LYS A 107 17.80 1.63 11.14
N LYS A 108 18.00 2.84 11.68
CA LYS A 108 18.23 3.03 13.11
C LYS A 108 16.97 2.63 13.89
N ALA A 109 17.19 2.06 15.09
CA ALA A 109 16.11 1.82 16.03
C ALA A 109 15.33 3.13 16.30
N PRO A 110 14.02 3.06 16.59
CA PRO A 110 13.25 4.23 16.98
C PRO A 110 13.93 4.92 18.16
N THR A 111 14.09 6.25 18.09
CA THR A 111 14.72 7.03 19.16
C THR A 111 13.82 7.20 20.39
N MET A 112 12.52 6.91 20.23
CA MET A 112 11.50 7.06 21.25
C MET A 112 10.97 5.67 21.61
N SER A 113 10.91 5.35 22.91
CA SER A 113 10.30 4.10 23.36
C SER A 113 8.77 4.16 23.25
N ILE A 114 8.11 3.02 23.41
CA ILE A 114 6.65 2.94 23.43
C ILE A 114 6.10 3.76 24.63
N ASP A 115 6.76 3.70 25.79
CA ASP A 115 6.38 4.46 26.98
C ASP A 115 6.50 5.96 26.76
N ASP A 116 7.61 6.41 26.14
CA ASP A 116 7.80 7.82 25.79
C ASP A 116 6.73 8.29 24.79
N ALA A 117 6.31 7.42 23.86
CA ALA A 117 5.23 7.71 22.93
C ALA A 117 3.88 7.90 23.65
N TYR A 118 3.56 7.05 24.63
CA TYR A 118 2.35 7.19 25.45
C TYR A 118 2.36 8.50 26.23
N GLU A 119 3.50 8.88 26.81
CA GLU A 119 3.66 10.16 27.52
C GLU A 119 3.48 11.37 26.60
N VAL A 120 4.11 11.37 25.42
CA VAL A 120 3.99 12.46 24.43
C VAL A 120 2.56 12.58 23.89
N LEU A 121 1.88 11.45 23.66
CA LEU A 121 0.50 11.42 23.16
C LEU A 121 -0.55 11.62 24.26
N ASN A 122 -0.12 11.73 25.53
CA ASN A 122 -0.98 11.87 26.70
C ASN A 122 -2.03 10.74 26.80
N LEU A 123 -1.58 9.51 26.54
CA LEU A 123 -2.38 8.30 26.56
C LEU A 123 -2.00 7.43 27.79
N PRO A 124 -2.93 6.65 28.35
CA PRO A 124 -2.61 5.73 29.43
C PRO A 124 -1.62 4.66 28.94
N LYS A 125 -0.61 4.35 29.75
CA LYS A 125 0.34 3.27 29.46
C LYS A 125 -0.41 1.93 29.44
N GLY A 126 -0.24 1.18 28.35
CA GLY A 126 -0.86 -0.13 28.12
C GLY A 126 -0.11 -1.29 28.76
#